data_AF-A0A839DVA4-F1
#
_entry.id   AF-A0A839DVA4-F1
#
_cell.length_a   1.000
_cell.length_b   1.000
_cell.length_c   1.000
_cell.angle_alpha   90.00
_cell.angle_beta   90.00
_cell.angle_gamma   90.00
#
_symmetry.space_group_name_H-M   'P 1'
#
loop_
_entity.id
_entity.type
_entity.pdbx_description
1 polymer ?
#
loop_
_entity_poly.entity_id
_entity_poly.type
_entity_poly.pdbx_seq_one_letter_code
_entity_poly.pdbx_strand_id
1 'polypeptide(L)'
;MHRGSVGTGSVHHRRRRGAGRAALVALLAAASFPVVTAPAQAAECAPGDRECRVNRYLDGIRSNPGELNEFLSHLPKGGDLHNHLSGAASTESLIRYAAEDGRCIDTTTLKASHGPCEAGQRPASDAVTDPVFRGEVIRAWSMEDFRPTPEESGHDHFFATFGKFSAATDGRNGDMLAEVANDAARQRQFYVETLLSRQSEAVGELVDRVGFAPESRKDFARLRRVLLSEGLTGIEQASRRATDRDFRRYRRLLHCGTAQAEAGCAVDVRLDYQVARARKPARVFADILLGFELARSDPRFVGLNLVQPEDDPVALRDYTLHMRMIKYLRGLYPEVPVTLHAGELVPGLVKPKELTFHINQAVSIAGAERIGHGIDLRHEDDWRGLVERMARENIAVEVPLTSNCQILRVCGPEEHPLPTYLAHDVPVALSTDDPGVSRSDITEQYRRAVRNFGLDYTQLKASARTSLEQAFIEGASLWTNPDDHEVKPACATDTPGGGDLTASCTELLNSSPKAGLQWRQEAAFRAFEARYASKV
;
A
#
# COMPACT_ATOMS: atom_id res chain seq x y z
N MET A 1 48.86 2.25 -45.84
CA MET A 1 48.92 1.95 -47.29
C MET A 1 48.59 0.48 -47.51
N HIS A 2 47.66 0.21 -48.43
CA HIS A 2 47.34 -1.05 -49.13
C HIS A 2 46.78 -2.23 -48.33
N ARG A 3 45.49 -2.61 -48.53
CA ARG A 3 44.93 -3.47 -49.61
C ARG A 3 45.48 -4.91 -49.53
N GLY A 4 44.71 -5.99 -49.58
CA GLY A 4 43.29 -6.20 -49.81
C GLY A 4 43.01 -7.67 -50.18
N SER A 5 41.72 -8.02 -50.21
CA SER A 5 41.05 -8.97 -51.12
C SER A 5 41.29 -10.51 -51.10
N VAL A 6 40.21 -11.23 -50.74
CA VAL A 6 39.45 -12.28 -51.47
C VAL A 6 40.20 -13.38 -52.25
N GLY A 7 39.83 -14.65 -51.99
CA GLY A 7 40.06 -15.79 -52.87
C GLY A 7 39.13 -16.98 -52.57
N THR A 8 38.14 -17.17 -53.43
CA THR A 8 37.22 -18.32 -53.53
C THR A 8 37.89 -19.57 -54.09
N GLY A 9 37.44 -20.77 -53.68
CA GLY A 9 37.79 -22.06 -54.29
C GLY A 9 36.54 -22.91 -54.54
N SER A 10 36.35 -23.30 -55.80
CA SER A 10 35.20 -24.00 -56.37
C SER A 10 35.57 -25.45 -56.74
N VAL A 11 34.56 -26.20 -57.22
CA VAL A 11 34.60 -27.20 -58.31
C VAL A 11 34.29 -28.65 -57.90
N HIS A 12 33.15 -29.19 -58.38
CA HIS A 12 33.17 -30.25 -59.41
C HIS A 12 31.84 -30.48 -60.18
N HIS A 13 32.00 -30.43 -61.51
CA HIS A 13 31.28 -31.02 -62.65
C HIS A 13 30.55 -32.38 -62.42
N ARG A 14 29.59 -32.90 -63.23
CA ARG A 14 29.12 -32.68 -64.61
C ARG A 14 27.83 -33.50 -64.89
N ARG A 15 26.92 -32.95 -65.71
CA ARG A 15 26.06 -33.52 -66.79
C ARG A 15 25.52 -34.97 -66.72
N ARG A 16 24.20 -35.14 -67.00
CA ARG A 16 23.65 -35.67 -68.28
C ARG A 16 22.10 -35.62 -68.35
N ARG A 17 21.61 -35.62 -69.60
CA ARG A 17 20.23 -35.42 -70.09
C ARG A 17 19.31 -36.64 -69.89
N GLY A 18 18.00 -36.42 -69.84
CA GLY A 18 16.96 -37.45 -70.02
C GLY A 18 15.55 -36.86 -70.06
N ALA A 19 14.69 -37.35 -70.95
CA ALA A 19 13.51 -36.69 -71.47
C ALA A 19 12.19 -36.99 -70.71
N GLY A 20 11.24 -36.06 -70.84
CA GLY A 20 9.81 -36.34 -71.05
C GLY A 20 8.97 -36.84 -69.87
N ARG A 21 8.05 -35.99 -69.39
CA ARG A 21 6.59 -36.21 -69.41
C ARG A 21 5.89 -35.02 -68.76
N ALA A 22 4.96 -34.43 -69.50
CA ALA A 22 4.07 -33.38 -69.03
C ALA A 22 3.10 -33.96 -67.98
N ALA A 23 2.97 -33.28 -66.85
CA ALA A 23 1.87 -33.45 -65.92
C ALA A 23 1.24 -32.07 -65.68
N LEU A 24 -0.03 -31.93 -66.08
CA LEU A 24 -0.88 -30.80 -65.73
C LEU A 24 -0.96 -30.71 -64.20
N VAL A 25 -0.53 -29.59 -63.63
CA VAL A 25 -0.89 -29.20 -62.26
C VAL A 25 -1.93 -28.10 -62.38
N ALA A 26 -3.16 -28.41 -61.96
CA ALA A 26 -4.23 -27.43 -61.84
C ALA A 26 -3.90 -26.45 -60.70
N LEU A 27 -3.76 -25.16 -61.03
CA LEU A 27 -3.70 -24.07 -60.07
C LEU A 27 -5.12 -23.81 -59.51
N LEU A 28 -5.38 -24.30 -58.29
CA LEU A 28 -6.50 -23.85 -57.49
C LEU A 28 -6.10 -22.54 -56.80
N ALA A 29 -6.54 -21.41 -57.35
CA ALA A 29 -6.50 -20.12 -56.65
C ALA A 29 -7.57 -20.14 -55.55
N ALA A 30 -7.16 -20.38 -54.30
CA ALA A 30 -8.02 -20.17 -53.14
C ALA A 30 -8.12 -18.66 -52.87
N ALA A 31 -9.27 -18.07 -53.18
CA ALA A 31 -9.60 -16.72 -52.75
C ALA A 31 -9.90 -16.75 -51.24
N SER A 32 -8.95 -16.25 -50.44
CA SER A 32 -9.12 -16.06 -49.00
C SER A 32 -10.04 -14.87 -48.75
N PHE A 33 -11.31 -15.11 -48.44
CA PHE A 33 -12.18 -14.08 -47.88
C PHE A 33 -11.82 -13.85 -46.41
N PRO A 34 -11.81 -12.59 -45.92
CA PRO A 34 -11.64 -12.32 -44.51
C PRO A 34 -12.87 -12.85 -43.77
N VAL A 35 -12.65 -13.82 -42.88
CA VAL A 35 -13.66 -14.23 -41.91
C VAL A 35 -13.81 -13.07 -40.94
N VAL A 36 -14.89 -12.30 -41.10
CA VAL A 36 -15.36 -11.37 -40.07
C VAL A 36 -15.87 -12.25 -38.93
N THR A 37 -15.04 -12.44 -37.90
CA THR A 37 -15.48 -13.02 -36.64
C THR A 37 -16.48 -12.05 -36.03
N ALA A 38 -17.75 -12.47 -35.94
CA ALA A 38 -18.74 -11.77 -35.14
C ALA A 38 -18.19 -11.57 -33.71
N PRO A 39 -18.44 -10.41 -33.07
CA PRO A 39 -18.05 -10.22 -31.68
C PRO A 39 -18.69 -11.34 -30.85
N ALA A 40 -17.89 -12.01 -30.01
CA ALA A 40 -18.40 -13.01 -29.09
C ALA A 40 -19.56 -12.38 -28.30
N GLN A 41 -20.76 -12.96 -28.42
CA GLN A 41 -21.88 -12.55 -27.57
C GLN A 41 -21.44 -12.73 -26.12
N ALA A 42 -21.41 -11.63 -25.38
CA ALA A 42 -21.14 -11.67 -23.95
C ALA A 42 -22.10 -12.67 -23.31
N ALA A 43 -21.57 -13.64 -22.57
CA ALA A 43 -22.38 -14.67 -21.92
C ALA A 43 -23.49 -14.02 -21.08
N GLU A 44 -24.73 -14.48 -21.23
CA GLU A 44 -25.85 -13.99 -20.43
C GLU A 44 -25.65 -14.42 -18.96
N CYS A 45 -25.81 -13.48 -18.04
CA CYS A 45 -25.73 -13.76 -16.61
C CYS A 45 -26.88 -14.69 -16.19
N ALA A 46 -26.57 -15.71 -15.38
CA ALA A 46 -27.59 -16.61 -14.87
C ALA A 46 -28.66 -15.85 -14.05
N PRO A 47 -29.94 -16.30 -14.07
CA PRO A 47 -30.99 -15.71 -13.26
C PRO A 47 -30.58 -15.69 -11.78
N GLY A 48 -30.58 -14.51 -11.16
CA GLY A 48 -30.20 -14.34 -9.76
C GLY A 48 -28.72 -14.02 -9.51
N ASP A 49 -27.82 -14.24 -10.49
CA ASP A 49 -26.39 -13.91 -10.35
C ASP A 49 -26.17 -12.39 -10.35
N ARG A 50 -26.12 -11.80 -9.16
CA ARG A 50 -25.98 -10.35 -9.00
C ARG A 50 -24.58 -9.88 -9.33
N GLU A 51 -23.56 -10.67 -9.00
CA GLU A 51 -22.16 -10.32 -9.25
C GLU A 51 -21.89 -10.20 -10.75
N CYS A 52 -22.33 -11.17 -11.56
CA CYS A 52 -22.23 -11.09 -13.02
C CYS A 52 -22.94 -9.83 -13.57
N ARG A 53 -24.15 -9.52 -13.09
CA ARG A 53 -24.88 -8.32 -13.54
C ARG A 53 -24.17 -7.03 -13.17
N VAL A 54 -23.63 -6.92 -11.95
CA VAL A 54 -22.84 -5.76 -11.53
C VAL A 54 -21.57 -5.62 -12.36
N ASN A 55 -20.92 -6.75 -12.69
CA ASN A 55 -19.74 -6.72 -13.55
C ASN A 55 -20.08 -6.17 -14.95
N ARG A 56 -21.18 -6.63 -15.54
CA ARG A 56 -21.67 -6.12 -16.82
C ARG A 56 -22.07 -4.63 -16.74
N TYR A 57 -22.63 -4.17 -15.62
CA TYR A 57 -22.89 -2.74 -15.40
C TYR A 57 -21.58 -1.94 -15.43
N LEU A 58 -20.57 -2.40 -14.67
CA LEU A 58 -19.25 -1.76 -14.63
C LEU A 58 -18.62 -1.66 -16.02
N ASP A 59 -18.68 -2.73 -16.81
CA ASP A 59 -18.16 -2.73 -18.18
C ASP A 59 -18.86 -1.70 -19.07
N GLY A 60 -20.18 -1.54 -18.91
CA GLY A 60 -20.97 -0.54 -19.65
C GLY A 60 -20.60 0.91 -19.32
N ILE A 61 -20.18 1.18 -18.09
CA ILE A 61 -19.85 2.55 -17.62
C ILE A 61 -18.34 2.84 -17.61
N ARG A 62 -17.48 1.85 -17.88
CA ARG A 62 -16.01 1.95 -17.72
C ARG A 62 -15.41 3.18 -18.40
N SER A 63 -15.91 3.53 -19.59
CA SER A 63 -15.44 4.67 -20.38
C SER A 63 -16.01 6.01 -19.92
N ASN A 64 -17.10 6.04 -19.14
CA ASN A 64 -17.78 7.23 -18.64
C ASN A 64 -17.24 7.63 -17.25
N PRO A 65 -16.45 8.72 -17.12
CA PRO A 65 -15.82 9.09 -15.85
C PRO A 65 -16.82 9.43 -14.75
N GLY A 66 -17.94 10.08 -15.09
CA GLY A 66 -18.94 10.50 -14.10
C GLY A 66 -19.67 9.30 -13.49
N GLU A 67 -20.14 8.39 -14.34
CA GLU A 67 -20.83 7.17 -13.91
C GLU A 67 -19.89 6.21 -13.18
N LEU A 68 -18.64 6.08 -13.64
CA LEU A 68 -17.64 5.27 -12.95
C LEU A 68 -17.34 5.81 -11.55
N ASN A 69 -17.16 7.13 -11.41
CA ASN A 69 -16.94 7.75 -10.10
C ASN A 69 -18.15 7.58 -9.17
N GLU A 70 -19.38 7.71 -9.69
CA GLU A 70 -20.58 7.42 -8.92
C GLU A 70 -20.58 5.95 -8.47
N PHE A 71 -20.33 4.99 -9.36
CA PHE A 71 -20.27 3.57 -9.01
C PHE A 71 -19.22 3.28 -7.93
N LEU A 72 -17.99 3.75 -8.11
CA LEU A 72 -16.88 3.46 -7.20
C LEU A 72 -17.01 4.17 -5.85
N SER A 73 -17.59 5.37 -5.79
CA SER A 73 -17.90 6.02 -4.50
C SER A 73 -18.96 5.27 -3.68
N HIS A 74 -19.77 4.42 -4.31
CA HIS A 74 -20.73 3.55 -3.64
C HIS A 74 -20.18 2.17 -3.28
N LEU A 75 -19.08 1.75 -3.90
CA LEU A 75 -18.46 0.46 -3.68
C LEU A 75 -17.91 0.35 -2.24
N PRO A 76 -18.27 -0.69 -1.46
CA PRO A 76 -17.63 -1.00 -0.18
C PRO A 76 -16.20 -1.50 -0.42
N LYS A 77 -15.19 -0.87 0.19
CA LYS A 77 -13.78 -1.03 -0.19
C LYS A 77 -12.89 -1.70 0.87
N GLY A 78 -13.48 -2.41 1.83
CA GLY A 78 -12.71 -3.17 2.82
C GLY A 78 -11.96 -2.26 3.78
N GLY A 79 -10.67 -2.50 3.95
CA GLY A 79 -9.76 -1.67 4.73
C GLY A 79 -8.64 -1.05 3.91
N ASP A 80 -7.93 -0.11 4.52
CA ASP A 80 -6.64 0.39 4.03
C ASP A 80 -5.51 -0.21 4.86
N LEU A 81 -4.63 -1.00 4.25
CA LEU A 81 -3.55 -1.69 4.96
C LEU A 81 -2.18 -1.01 4.82
N HIS A 82 -2.12 0.07 4.04
CA HIS A 82 -0.88 0.79 3.77
C HIS A 82 -1.19 2.27 3.65
N ASN A 83 -1.16 2.95 4.79
CA ASN A 83 -1.53 4.35 4.93
C ASN A 83 -0.60 5.05 5.92
N HIS A 84 0.12 6.11 5.57
CA HIS A 84 0.99 6.80 6.53
C HIS A 84 0.27 7.98 7.18
N LEU A 85 0.16 7.99 8.51
CA LEU A 85 -0.70 8.96 9.20
C LEU A 85 -0.40 10.42 8.82
N SER A 86 0.88 10.77 8.75
CA SER A 86 1.31 12.14 8.47
C SER A 86 1.08 12.58 7.03
N GLY A 87 1.17 11.67 6.05
CA GLY A 87 0.87 12.01 4.66
C GLY A 87 -0.55 11.66 4.22
N ALA A 88 -1.33 11.00 5.09
CA ALA A 88 -2.76 10.79 4.89
C ALA A 88 -3.62 12.00 5.26
N ALA A 89 -3.19 12.81 6.24
CA ALA A 89 -3.85 14.07 6.56
C ALA A 89 -3.77 15.04 5.37
N SER A 90 -4.88 15.72 5.05
CA SER A 90 -4.90 16.67 3.95
C SER A 90 -3.95 17.84 4.19
N THR A 91 -3.33 18.33 3.12
CA THR A 91 -2.44 19.49 3.19
C THR A 91 -3.15 20.73 3.74
N GLU A 92 -4.44 20.89 3.45
CA GLU A 92 -5.29 21.94 4.00
C GLU A 92 -5.42 21.82 5.53
N SER A 93 -5.59 20.61 6.06
CA SER A 93 -5.56 20.39 7.51
C SER A 93 -4.19 20.64 8.11
N LEU A 94 -3.09 20.25 7.44
CA LEU A 94 -1.73 20.55 7.91
C LEU A 94 -1.49 22.07 8.03
N ILE A 95 -1.94 22.85 7.05
CA ILE A 95 -1.89 24.33 7.09
C ILE A 95 -2.68 24.85 8.30
N ARG A 96 -3.88 24.31 8.52
CA ARG A 96 -4.72 24.68 9.67
C ARG A 96 -4.07 24.33 11.01
N TYR A 97 -3.49 23.14 11.16
CA TYR A 97 -2.75 22.77 12.38
C TYR A 97 -1.57 23.69 12.63
N ALA A 98 -0.79 23.97 11.59
CA ALA A 98 0.32 24.91 11.66
C ALA A 98 -0.13 26.31 12.11
N ALA A 99 -1.25 26.81 11.58
CA ALA A 99 -1.83 28.08 11.99
C ALA A 99 -2.31 28.09 13.45
N GLU A 100 -3.04 27.05 13.86
CA GLU A 100 -3.52 26.89 15.25
C GLU A 100 -2.37 26.81 16.27
N ASP A 101 -1.23 26.21 15.89
CA ASP A 101 -0.04 26.05 16.74
C ASP A 101 0.97 27.20 16.62
N GLY A 102 0.63 28.28 15.90
CA GLY A 102 1.49 29.45 15.72
C GLY A 102 2.82 29.13 15.03
N ARG A 103 2.82 28.17 14.10
CA ARG A 103 3.99 27.80 13.29
C ARG A 103 4.30 28.87 12.24
N CYS A 104 5.53 28.85 11.77
CA CYS A 104 6.06 29.76 10.76
C CYS A 104 6.45 28.97 9.52
N ILE A 105 6.23 29.56 8.34
CA ILE A 105 6.56 28.96 7.05
C ILE A 105 7.59 29.87 6.38
N ASP A 106 8.76 29.31 6.06
CA ASP A 106 9.80 29.99 5.31
C ASP A 106 9.32 30.34 3.90
N THR A 107 9.49 31.58 3.45
CA THR A 107 8.90 32.04 2.18
C THR A 107 9.64 31.58 0.94
N THR A 108 10.78 30.89 1.09
CA THR A 108 11.59 30.40 -0.03
C THR A 108 11.49 28.88 -0.14
N THR A 109 11.77 28.19 0.97
CA THR A 109 11.77 26.73 1.06
C THR A 109 10.38 26.15 1.34
N LEU A 110 9.45 26.99 1.78
CA LEU A 110 8.10 26.63 2.22
C LEU A 110 8.10 25.59 3.35
N LYS A 111 9.20 25.51 4.11
CA LYS A 111 9.30 24.62 5.27
C LYS A 111 8.67 25.27 6.51
N ALA A 112 7.85 24.50 7.21
CA ALA A 112 7.30 24.85 8.51
C ALA A 112 8.36 24.72 9.63
N SER A 113 8.25 25.60 10.62
CA SER A 113 9.09 25.61 11.83
C SER A 113 8.28 26.11 13.04
N HIS A 114 8.80 25.86 14.24
CA HIS A 114 8.23 26.40 15.47
C HIS A 114 8.41 27.92 15.53
N GLY A 115 7.42 28.64 16.04
CA GLY A 115 7.52 30.09 16.25
C GLY A 115 8.45 30.46 17.42
N PRO A 116 8.77 31.76 17.57
CA PRO A 116 8.26 32.90 16.78
C PRO A 116 8.87 33.00 15.38
N CYS A 117 8.17 33.70 14.46
CA CYS A 117 8.62 33.82 13.08
C CYS A 117 9.77 34.82 12.93
N GLU A 118 10.76 34.45 12.13
CA GLU A 118 11.93 35.27 11.83
C GLU A 118 11.82 35.98 10.48
N ALA A 119 12.80 36.83 10.16
CA ALA A 119 12.87 37.48 8.85
C ALA A 119 12.97 36.43 7.73
N GLY A 120 12.15 36.56 6.69
CA GLY A 120 12.04 35.55 5.63
C GLY A 120 11.00 34.45 5.89
N GLN A 121 10.25 34.56 6.99
CA GLN A 121 9.15 33.65 7.30
C GLN A 121 7.81 34.39 7.39
N ARG A 122 6.73 33.67 7.15
CA ARG A 122 5.36 34.12 7.39
C ARG A 122 4.68 33.25 8.44
N PRO A 123 3.78 33.79 9.27
CA PRO A 123 2.91 32.96 10.10
C PRO A 123 2.10 31.99 9.23
N ALA A 124 1.94 30.74 9.67
CA ALA A 124 1.12 29.77 8.95
C ALA A 124 -0.35 30.21 8.83
N SER A 125 -0.83 31.07 9.72
CA SER A 125 -2.16 31.69 9.63
C SER A 125 -2.34 32.49 8.33
N ASP A 126 -1.28 33.03 7.75
CA ASP A 126 -1.36 33.71 6.46
C ASP A 126 -1.77 32.74 5.36
N ALA A 127 -1.31 31.48 5.39
CA ALA A 127 -1.68 30.46 4.40
C ALA A 127 -3.14 30.00 4.55
N VAL A 128 -3.84 30.38 5.63
CA VAL A 128 -5.29 30.18 5.76
C VAL A 128 -6.05 31.29 5.05
N THR A 129 -5.58 32.54 5.14
CA THR A 129 -6.30 33.73 4.66
C THR A 129 -5.88 34.23 3.28
N ASP A 130 -4.61 34.03 2.90
CA ASP A 130 -4.02 34.47 1.63
C ASP A 130 -4.05 33.30 0.62
N PRO A 131 -4.90 33.37 -0.43
CA PRO A 131 -5.05 32.27 -1.38
C PRO A 131 -3.82 32.03 -2.25
N VAL A 132 -2.97 33.05 -2.47
CA VAL A 132 -1.74 32.88 -3.27
C VAL A 132 -0.74 32.08 -2.48
N PHE A 133 -0.47 32.51 -1.24
CA PHE A 133 0.46 31.81 -0.35
C PHE A 133 -0.03 30.41 0.00
N ARG A 134 -1.34 30.24 0.22
CA ARG A 134 -1.95 28.91 0.40
C ARG A 134 -1.64 27.98 -0.77
N GLY A 135 -1.79 28.46 -2.01
CA GLY A 135 -1.50 27.68 -3.20
C GLY A 135 -0.03 27.29 -3.31
N GLU A 136 0.89 28.17 -2.92
CA GLU A 136 2.33 27.86 -2.86
C GLU A 136 2.62 26.76 -1.85
N VAL A 137 2.08 26.88 -0.63
CA VAL A 137 2.25 25.88 0.43
C VAL A 137 1.66 24.53 0.02
N ILE A 138 0.45 24.51 -0.55
CA ILE A 138 -0.19 23.27 -1.01
C ILE A 138 0.69 22.55 -2.05
N ARG A 139 1.18 23.25 -3.08
CA ARG A 139 2.06 22.64 -4.09
C ARG A 139 3.40 22.16 -3.52
N ALA A 140 3.89 22.79 -2.46
CA ALA A 140 5.15 22.39 -1.83
C ALA A 140 4.99 21.22 -0.85
N TRP A 141 3.81 21.06 -0.24
CA TRP A 141 3.52 20.03 0.77
C TRP A 141 2.71 18.85 0.21
N SER A 142 2.48 18.81 -1.10
CA SER A 142 1.75 17.75 -1.79
C SER A 142 2.22 17.59 -3.24
N MET A 143 1.64 16.64 -3.95
CA MET A 143 1.82 16.42 -5.39
C MET A 143 0.91 17.31 -6.27
N GLU A 144 0.17 18.26 -5.68
CA GLU A 144 -0.70 19.19 -6.42
C GLU A 144 0.08 19.93 -7.50
N ASP A 145 -0.40 19.84 -8.75
CA ASP A 145 0.22 20.44 -9.95
C ASP A 145 1.70 20.08 -10.20
N PHE A 146 2.27 19.12 -9.48
CA PHE A 146 3.68 18.79 -9.63
C PHE A 146 3.97 18.22 -11.01
N ARG A 147 5.00 18.75 -11.67
CA ARG A 147 5.52 18.25 -12.94
C ARG A 147 7.02 18.04 -12.78
N PRO A 148 7.54 16.81 -12.98
CA PRO A 148 8.96 16.56 -12.87
C PRO A 148 9.78 17.47 -13.79
N THR A 149 10.92 17.95 -13.30
CA THR A 149 11.93 18.67 -14.09
C THR A 149 13.17 17.79 -14.24
N PRO A 150 14.19 18.19 -15.04
CA PRO A 150 15.48 17.52 -15.03
C PRO A 150 16.18 17.52 -13.67
N GLU A 151 15.86 18.48 -12.80
CA GLU A 151 16.49 18.69 -11.49
C GLU A 151 15.73 18.04 -10.33
N GLU A 152 14.41 17.88 -10.45
CA GLU A 152 13.57 17.31 -9.38
C GLU A 152 12.58 16.28 -9.96
N SER A 153 12.72 15.04 -9.51
CA SER A 153 11.80 13.96 -9.87
C SER A 153 10.54 13.96 -8.98
N GLY A 154 9.51 13.19 -9.38
CA GLY A 154 8.33 12.99 -8.53
C GLY A 154 8.67 12.29 -7.22
N HIS A 155 9.63 11.37 -7.25
CA HIS A 155 10.21 10.73 -6.07
C HIS A 155 10.83 11.76 -5.12
N ASP A 156 11.69 12.66 -5.63
CA ASP A 156 12.38 13.64 -4.79
C ASP A 156 11.40 14.64 -4.17
N HIS A 157 10.46 15.17 -4.97
CA HIS A 157 9.46 16.12 -4.48
C HIS A 157 8.55 15.49 -3.42
N PHE A 158 8.08 14.27 -3.66
CA PHE A 158 7.24 13.52 -2.72
C PHE A 158 7.93 13.37 -1.36
N PHE A 159 9.16 12.84 -1.32
CA PHE A 159 9.88 12.65 -0.07
C PHE A 159 10.30 13.97 0.60
N ALA A 160 10.50 15.05 -0.17
CA ALA A 160 10.77 16.36 0.37
C ALA A 160 9.59 16.96 1.14
N THR A 161 8.34 16.59 0.82
CA THR A 161 7.13 17.13 1.48
C THR A 161 7.15 16.90 2.99
N PHE A 162 7.51 15.70 3.45
CA PHE A 162 7.54 15.35 4.88
C PHE A 162 8.48 16.23 5.69
N GLY A 163 9.63 16.59 5.11
CA GLY A 163 10.58 17.53 5.73
C GLY A 163 10.09 18.98 5.75
N LYS A 164 9.20 19.35 4.81
CA LYS A 164 8.59 20.68 4.73
C LYS A 164 7.47 20.86 5.73
N PHE A 165 6.61 19.87 5.94
CA PHE A 165 5.45 20.01 6.85
C PHE A 165 5.64 19.42 8.25
N SER A 166 6.78 18.78 8.58
CA SER A 166 6.95 18.05 9.85
C SER A 166 6.51 18.84 11.09
N ALA A 167 6.91 20.11 11.23
CA ALA A 167 6.54 20.96 12.36
C ALA A 167 5.02 21.22 12.49
N ALA A 168 4.26 21.07 11.41
CA ALA A 168 2.79 21.17 11.40
C ALA A 168 2.11 19.93 11.99
N THR A 169 2.80 18.78 11.99
CA THR A 169 2.26 17.50 12.50
C THR A 169 2.55 17.28 13.98
N ASP A 170 3.48 18.04 14.56
CA ASP A 170 3.95 17.86 15.94
C ASP A 170 2.80 18.02 16.95
N GLY A 171 2.49 16.93 17.66
CA GLY A 171 1.42 16.89 18.66
C GLY A 171 0.00 16.75 18.08
N ARG A 172 -0.13 16.52 16.76
CA ARG A 172 -1.41 16.50 16.03
C ARG A 172 -1.87 15.12 15.58
N ASN A 173 -1.22 14.05 16.03
CA ASN A 173 -1.60 12.66 15.71
C ASN A 173 -3.08 12.37 16.01
N GLY A 174 -3.62 12.87 17.13
CA GLY A 174 -5.05 12.69 17.44
C GLY A 174 -6.00 13.41 16.49
N ASP A 175 -5.61 14.54 15.90
CA ASP A 175 -6.38 15.24 14.87
C ASP A 175 -6.31 14.49 13.54
N MET A 176 -5.10 14.09 13.13
CA MET A 176 -4.90 13.33 11.90
C MET A 176 -5.65 11.99 11.92
N LEU A 177 -5.65 11.28 13.06
CA LEU A 177 -6.45 10.05 13.23
C LEU A 177 -7.95 10.30 13.05
N ALA A 178 -8.47 11.45 13.52
CA ALA A 178 -9.87 11.82 13.34
C ALA A 178 -10.23 12.06 11.88
N GLU A 179 -9.36 12.76 11.16
CA GLU A 179 -9.51 13.01 9.74
C GLU A 179 -9.46 11.71 8.93
N VAL A 180 -8.41 10.91 9.10
CA VAL A 180 -8.21 9.63 8.39
C VAL A 180 -9.38 8.68 8.61
N ALA A 181 -9.87 8.54 9.85
CA ALA A 181 -11.02 7.68 10.12
C ALA A 181 -12.31 8.16 9.45
N ASN A 182 -12.54 9.47 9.42
CA ASN A 182 -13.69 10.06 8.75
C ASN A 182 -13.60 9.95 7.23
N ASP A 183 -12.41 10.13 6.66
CA ASP A 183 -12.17 9.91 5.24
C ASP A 183 -12.40 8.46 4.84
N ALA A 184 -11.84 7.51 5.59
CA ALA A 184 -12.09 6.08 5.39
C ALA A 184 -13.60 5.75 5.43
N ALA A 185 -14.34 6.30 6.40
CA ALA A 185 -15.78 6.12 6.50
C ALA A 185 -16.53 6.68 5.28
N ARG A 186 -16.20 7.90 4.83
CA ARG A 186 -16.76 8.52 3.62
C ARG A 186 -16.49 7.69 2.37
N GLN A 187 -15.32 7.06 2.32
CA GLN A 187 -14.87 6.22 1.23
C GLN A 187 -15.39 4.77 1.32
N ARG A 188 -16.23 4.46 2.30
CA ARG A 188 -16.82 3.12 2.55
C ARG A 188 -15.78 2.05 2.85
N GLN A 189 -14.75 2.44 3.58
CA GLN A 189 -13.86 1.53 4.28
C GLN A 189 -14.37 1.29 5.70
N PHE A 190 -14.02 0.14 6.25
CA PHE A 190 -14.39 -0.29 7.60
C PHE A 190 -13.19 -0.38 8.54
N TYR A 191 -11.98 -0.38 7.98
CA TYR A 191 -10.75 -0.64 8.71
C TYR A 191 -9.58 0.16 8.14
N VAL A 192 -8.66 0.62 8.99
CA VAL A 192 -7.41 1.27 8.58
C VAL A 192 -6.28 0.82 9.49
N GLU A 193 -5.20 0.31 8.88
CA GLU A 193 -3.87 0.21 9.49
C GLU A 193 -3.05 1.42 9.02
N THR A 194 -2.71 2.31 9.95
CA THR A 194 -1.93 3.51 9.63
C THR A 194 -0.55 3.48 10.28
N LEU A 195 0.47 3.80 9.50
CA LEU A 195 1.86 3.80 9.91
C LEU A 195 2.16 5.00 10.82
N LEU A 196 2.82 4.73 11.95
CA LEU A 196 3.16 5.75 12.93
C LEU A 196 4.45 5.43 13.71
N SER A 197 5.40 6.37 13.71
CA SER A 197 6.58 6.31 14.59
C SER A 197 6.25 6.88 15.97
N ARG A 198 6.94 6.40 17.02
CA ARG A 198 6.85 6.99 18.36
C ARG A 198 8.23 7.26 18.94
N GLN A 199 8.31 8.34 19.72
CA GLN A 199 9.48 8.65 20.55
C GLN A 199 10.81 8.64 19.79
N SER A 200 10.79 9.07 18.52
CA SER A 200 11.95 8.96 17.66
C SER A 200 13.15 9.71 18.27
N GLU A 201 12.99 10.93 18.77
CA GLU A 201 14.11 11.64 19.42
C GLU A 201 14.68 10.88 20.63
N ALA A 202 13.83 10.45 21.56
CA ALA A 202 14.25 9.74 22.78
C ALA A 202 14.97 8.41 22.51
N VAL A 203 14.55 7.66 21.47
CA VAL A 203 15.29 6.45 21.04
C VAL A 203 16.70 6.81 20.56
N GLY A 204 16.86 7.97 19.93
CA GLY A 204 18.14 8.46 19.42
C GLY A 204 19.08 8.83 20.56
N GLU A 205 18.58 9.59 21.52
CA GLU A 205 19.30 9.95 22.73
C GLU A 205 19.72 8.70 23.53
N LEU A 206 18.85 7.69 23.63
CA LEU A 206 19.19 6.41 24.24
C LEU A 206 20.34 5.74 23.48
N VAL A 207 20.26 5.67 22.15
CA VAL A 207 21.26 5.03 21.31
C VAL A 207 22.62 5.73 21.41
N ASP A 208 22.63 7.06 21.40
CA ASP A 208 23.85 7.86 21.54
C ASP A 208 24.45 7.75 22.94
N ARG A 209 23.62 7.71 23.99
CA ARG A 209 24.06 7.52 25.37
C ARG A 209 24.69 6.15 25.61
N VAL A 210 24.08 5.08 25.08
CA VAL A 210 24.54 3.70 25.28
C VAL A 210 25.86 3.45 24.54
N GLY A 211 26.02 4.03 23.35
CA GLY A 211 27.22 3.87 22.52
C GLY A 211 27.35 2.45 21.93
N PHE A 212 27.23 2.34 20.60
CA PHE A 212 27.32 1.04 19.91
C PHE A 212 28.59 0.91 19.08
N ALA A 213 29.39 -0.12 19.39
CA ALA A 213 30.59 -0.44 18.62
C ALA A 213 30.22 -0.99 17.22
N PRO A 214 31.00 -0.74 16.16
CA PRO A 214 30.73 -1.26 14.81
C PRO A 214 30.62 -2.79 14.76
N GLU A 215 31.35 -3.49 15.63
CA GLU A 215 31.31 -4.96 15.79
C GLU A 215 29.92 -5.49 16.21
N SER A 216 29.08 -4.63 16.84
CA SER A 216 27.76 -4.99 17.36
C SER A 216 26.72 -5.35 16.29
N ARG A 217 27.05 -5.13 15.01
CA ARG A 217 26.23 -5.54 13.85
C ARG A 217 25.87 -7.03 13.81
N LYS A 218 26.53 -7.85 14.63
CA LYS A 218 26.31 -9.31 14.71
C LYS A 218 25.73 -9.79 16.07
N ASP A 219 25.62 -8.93 17.07
CA ASP A 219 25.16 -9.32 18.42
C ASP A 219 23.88 -8.58 18.83
N PHE A 220 22.79 -8.93 18.14
CA PHE A 220 21.45 -8.41 18.43
C PHE A 220 20.98 -8.73 19.85
N ALA A 221 21.45 -9.83 20.44
CA ALA A 221 21.10 -10.23 21.79
C ALA A 221 21.67 -9.29 22.85
N ARG A 222 22.95 -8.92 22.72
CA ARG A 222 23.54 -7.90 23.57
C ARG A 222 22.88 -6.55 23.35
N LEU A 223 22.68 -6.16 22.09
CA LEU A 223 22.05 -4.87 21.73
C LEU A 223 20.66 -4.72 22.37
N ARG A 224 19.79 -5.72 22.21
CA ARG A 224 18.47 -5.77 22.86
C ARG A 224 18.57 -5.68 24.38
N ARG A 225 19.44 -6.49 25.00
CA ARG A 225 19.60 -6.52 26.45
C ARG A 225 19.95 -5.14 27.01
N VAL A 226 20.94 -4.47 26.39
CA VAL A 226 21.40 -3.16 26.84
C VAL A 226 20.33 -2.09 26.61
N LEU A 227 19.68 -2.07 25.45
CA LEU A 227 18.61 -1.09 25.20
C LEU A 227 17.48 -1.20 26.24
N LEU A 228 17.04 -2.43 26.55
CA LEU A 228 15.99 -2.67 27.54
C LEU A 228 16.41 -2.28 28.95
N SER A 229 17.67 -2.54 29.36
CA SER A 229 18.17 -2.17 30.69
C SER A 229 18.43 -0.68 30.87
N GLU A 230 18.81 0.02 29.79
CA GLU A 230 19.28 1.42 29.84
C GLU A 230 18.19 2.47 29.57
N GLY A 231 16.97 2.04 29.22
CA GLY A 231 15.82 2.96 29.21
C GLY A 231 14.75 2.71 28.15
N LEU A 232 14.88 1.74 27.24
CA LEU A 232 13.87 1.51 26.19
C LEU A 232 12.48 1.21 26.78
N THR A 233 12.41 0.50 27.90
CA THR A 233 11.14 0.24 28.61
C THR A 233 10.43 1.54 29.02
N GLY A 234 11.17 2.57 29.44
CA GLY A 234 10.58 3.88 29.76
C GLY A 234 10.05 4.60 28.52
N ILE A 235 10.74 4.44 27.39
CA ILE A 235 10.34 4.97 26.08
C ILE A 235 9.07 4.29 25.58
N GLU A 236 8.98 2.95 25.67
CA GLU A 236 7.78 2.17 25.34
C GLU A 236 6.56 2.66 26.14
N GLN A 237 6.69 2.82 27.46
CA GLN A 237 5.61 3.34 28.29
C GLN A 237 5.21 4.77 27.90
N ALA A 238 6.18 5.61 27.52
CA ALA A 238 5.91 6.97 27.04
C ALA A 238 5.17 6.95 25.69
N SER A 239 5.51 6.04 24.79
CA SER A 239 4.79 5.78 23.54
C SER A 239 3.34 5.42 23.79
N ARG A 240 3.04 4.48 24.69
CA ARG A 240 1.66 4.10 25.04
C ARG A 240 0.85 5.25 25.63
N ARG A 241 1.45 6.02 26.54
CA ARG A 241 0.81 7.23 27.08
C ARG A 241 0.53 8.28 26.01
N ALA A 242 1.36 8.39 24.98
CA ALA A 242 1.11 9.26 23.84
C ALA A 242 -0.05 8.73 22.99
N THR A 243 -0.05 7.44 22.65
CA THR A 243 -1.15 6.78 21.93
C THR A 243 -2.48 6.93 22.66
N ASP A 244 -2.50 6.81 23.98
CA ASP A 244 -3.68 7.07 24.81
C ASP A 244 -4.23 8.49 24.67
N ARG A 245 -3.35 9.50 24.65
CA ARG A 245 -3.77 10.89 24.44
C ARG A 245 -4.33 11.09 23.04
N ASP A 246 -3.68 10.51 22.03
CA ASP A 246 -4.07 10.67 20.63
C ASP A 246 -5.42 10.00 20.37
N PHE A 247 -5.64 8.76 20.82
CA PHE A 247 -6.92 8.06 20.67
C PHE A 247 -8.05 8.73 21.46
N ARG A 248 -7.76 9.28 22.66
CA ARG A 248 -8.76 10.08 23.39
C ARG A 248 -9.12 11.37 22.64
N ARG A 249 -8.13 12.04 22.04
CA ARG A 249 -8.37 13.25 21.24
C ARG A 249 -9.17 12.92 19.98
N TYR A 250 -8.74 11.92 19.23
CA TYR A 250 -9.43 11.36 18.07
C TYR A 250 -10.92 11.11 18.36
N ARG A 251 -11.21 10.27 19.36
CA ARG A 251 -12.59 9.91 19.72
C ARG A 251 -13.42 11.10 20.19
N ARG A 252 -12.79 12.07 20.87
CA ARG A 252 -13.47 13.30 21.31
C ARG A 252 -13.81 14.21 20.13
N LEU A 253 -12.88 14.38 19.18
CA LEU A 253 -13.08 15.20 17.98
C LEU A 253 -14.24 14.66 17.14
N LEU A 254 -14.35 13.34 17.02
CA LEU A 254 -15.46 12.70 16.29
C LEU A 254 -16.73 12.45 17.14
N HIS A 255 -16.77 12.95 18.37
CA HIS A 255 -17.91 12.78 19.28
C HIS A 255 -18.31 11.30 19.50
N CYS A 256 -17.36 10.37 19.46
CA CYS A 256 -17.64 8.94 19.57
C CYS A 256 -18.28 8.57 20.91
N GLY A 257 -19.29 7.69 20.86
CA GLY A 257 -20.06 7.27 22.04
C GLY A 257 -21.15 8.27 22.45
N THR A 258 -21.45 9.27 21.62
CA THR A 258 -22.54 10.22 21.81
C THR A 258 -23.56 10.12 20.67
N ALA A 259 -24.70 10.81 20.79
CA ALA A 259 -25.68 10.91 19.72
C ALA A 259 -25.20 11.72 18.50
N GLN A 260 -24.09 12.46 18.64
CA GLN A 260 -23.46 13.28 17.59
C GLN A 260 -22.24 12.57 16.97
N ALA A 261 -22.05 11.28 17.24
CA ALA A 261 -20.90 10.53 16.73
C ALA A 261 -20.81 10.62 15.19
N GLU A 262 -19.63 10.99 14.71
CA GLU A 262 -19.33 11.02 13.28
C GLU A 262 -19.05 9.61 12.72
N ALA A 263 -19.14 9.46 11.41
CA ALA A 263 -19.04 8.17 10.73
C ALA A 263 -17.70 7.46 10.98
N GLY A 264 -16.61 8.22 11.17
CA GLY A 264 -15.29 7.68 11.50
C GLY A 264 -15.25 6.88 12.80
N CYS A 265 -16.18 7.12 13.75
CA CYS A 265 -16.26 6.33 14.99
C CYS A 265 -16.58 4.85 14.75
N ALA A 266 -17.10 4.51 13.57
CA ALA A 266 -17.38 3.14 13.16
C ALA A 266 -16.26 2.52 12.31
N VAL A 267 -15.13 3.21 12.11
CA VAL A 267 -13.95 2.65 11.45
C VAL A 267 -12.99 2.14 12.51
N ASP A 268 -12.60 0.88 12.40
CA ASP A 268 -11.57 0.30 13.25
C ASP A 268 -10.20 0.77 12.78
N VAL A 269 -9.50 1.52 13.64
CA VAL A 269 -8.16 2.04 13.36
C VAL A 269 -7.14 1.28 14.19
N ARG A 270 -6.09 0.77 13.53
CA ARG A 270 -4.92 0.14 14.13
C ARG A 270 -3.65 0.82 13.60
N LEU A 271 -2.54 0.59 14.28
CA LEU A 271 -1.25 1.22 14.02
C LEU A 271 -0.21 0.17 13.63
N ASP A 272 0.52 0.43 12.55
CA ASP A 272 1.79 -0.24 12.31
C ASP A 272 2.92 0.65 12.80
N TYR A 273 3.82 0.10 13.61
CA TYR A 273 4.97 0.86 14.05
C TYR A 273 5.94 1.03 12.88
N GLN A 274 6.12 2.27 12.43
CA GLN A 274 6.97 2.58 11.29
C GLN A 274 8.41 2.91 11.75
N VAL A 275 9.39 2.34 11.06
CA VAL A 275 10.83 2.51 11.34
C VAL A 275 11.52 3.19 10.17
N ALA A 276 12.22 4.29 10.44
CA ALA A 276 13.03 5.00 9.46
C ALA A 276 14.29 4.20 9.07
N ARG A 277 14.34 3.65 7.84
CA ARG A 277 15.42 2.75 7.39
C ARG A 277 16.75 3.45 7.05
N ALA A 278 16.73 4.76 6.77
CA ALA A 278 17.91 5.54 6.37
C ALA A 278 18.69 6.10 7.60
N ARG A 279 18.91 5.26 8.62
CA ARG A 279 19.57 5.64 9.88
C ARG A 279 20.73 4.69 10.21
N LYS A 280 21.56 5.06 11.20
CA LYS A 280 22.64 4.18 11.67
C LYS A 280 22.04 2.82 12.12
N PRO A 281 22.71 1.68 11.86
CA PRO A 281 22.18 0.35 12.21
C PRO A 281 21.65 0.19 13.63
N ALA A 282 22.37 0.72 14.63
CA ALA A 282 21.95 0.61 16.02
C ALA A 282 20.66 1.40 16.30
N ARG A 283 20.47 2.51 15.57
CA ARG A 283 19.24 3.30 15.65
C ARG A 283 18.06 2.56 15.04
N VAL A 284 18.25 2.00 13.83
CA VAL A 284 17.24 1.18 13.16
C VAL A 284 16.85 0.00 14.04
N PHE A 285 17.82 -0.73 14.60
CA PHE A 285 17.52 -1.84 15.52
C PHE A 285 16.73 -1.41 16.75
N ALA A 286 17.09 -0.28 17.37
CA ALA A 286 16.38 0.22 18.55
C ALA A 286 14.93 0.60 18.23
N ASP A 287 14.68 1.20 17.07
CA ASP A 287 13.32 1.47 16.60
C ASP A 287 12.55 0.19 16.28
N ILE A 288 13.17 -0.79 15.61
CA ILE A 288 12.54 -2.11 15.36
C ILE A 288 12.16 -2.76 16.70
N LEU A 289 13.08 -2.79 17.67
CA LEU A 289 12.83 -3.36 18.99
C LEU A 289 11.69 -2.63 19.72
N LEU A 290 11.64 -1.30 19.65
CA LEU A 290 10.52 -0.53 20.21
C LEU A 290 9.18 -0.90 19.56
N GLY A 291 9.16 -1.09 18.23
CA GLY A 291 7.97 -1.55 17.52
C GLY A 291 7.48 -2.92 17.99
N PHE A 292 8.38 -3.90 18.13
CA PHE A 292 8.04 -5.22 18.68
C PHE A 292 7.55 -5.15 20.14
N GLU A 293 8.20 -4.35 20.99
CA GLU A 293 7.75 -4.16 22.37
C GLU A 293 6.36 -3.50 22.43
N LEU A 294 6.06 -2.55 21.54
CA LEU A 294 4.75 -1.90 21.46
C LEU A 294 3.66 -2.83 20.94
N ALA A 295 3.90 -3.54 19.84
CA ALA A 295 2.92 -4.49 19.28
C ALA A 295 2.55 -5.60 20.28
N ARG A 296 3.48 -5.97 21.16
CA ARG A 296 3.20 -6.92 22.25
C ARG A 296 2.42 -6.31 23.42
N SER A 297 2.66 -5.04 23.74
CA SER A 297 2.18 -4.41 25.00
C SER A 297 0.96 -3.51 24.84
N ASP A 298 0.60 -3.15 23.60
CA ASP A 298 -0.50 -2.26 23.27
C ASP A 298 -1.24 -2.78 22.03
N PRO A 299 -2.48 -3.29 22.17
CA PRO A 299 -3.22 -3.95 21.09
C PRO A 299 -3.61 -3.01 19.94
N ARG A 300 -3.36 -1.70 20.08
CA ARG A 300 -3.52 -0.76 18.97
C ARG A 300 -2.36 -0.85 17.97
N PHE A 301 -1.18 -1.29 18.40
CA PHE A 301 -0.07 -1.57 17.49
C PHE A 301 -0.17 -3.03 17.04
N VAL A 302 -0.34 -3.24 15.74
CA VAL A 302 -0.65 -4.57 15.19
C VAL A 302 0.43 -5.11 14.27
N GLY A 303 1.43 -4.29 13.94
CA GLY A 303 2.53 -4.71 13.11
C GLY A 303 3.70 -3.74 13.15
N LEU A 304 4.71 -4.06 12.36
CA LEU A 304 5.91 -3.28 12.14
C LEU A 304 6.07 -3.06 10.64
N ASN A 305 6.53 -1.88 10.23
CA ASN A 305 6.96 -1.60 8.86
C ASN A 305 8.25 -0.76 8.81
N LEU A 306 9.03 -0.88 7.74
CA LEU A 306 10.17 -0.02 7.46
C LEU A 306 9.74 1.04 6.41
N VAL A 307 10.08 2.30 6.62
CA VAL A 307 9.70 3.43 5.75
C VAL A 307 10.92 4.26 5.36
N GLN A 308 10.73 5.36 4.62
CA GLN A 308 11.74 6.18 3.91
C GLN A 308 12.20 5.56 2.58
N PRO A 309 12.84 6.35 1.68
CA PRO A 309 13.23 5.87 0.37
C PRO A 309 14.04 4.58 0.45
N GLU A 310 13.61 3.56 -0.29
CA GLU A 310 14.30 2.28 -0.33
C GLU A 310 15.64 2.36 -1.09
N ASP A 311 15.78 3.35 -1.97
CA ASP A 311 17.00 3.65 -2.73
C ASP A 311 18.04 4.48 -1.95
N ASP A 312 17.75 4.89 -0.71
CA ASP A 312 18.71 5.62 0.12
C ASP A 312 20.01 4.81 0.28
N PRO A 313 21.21 5.42 0.17
CA PRO A 313 22.47 4.69 0.25
C PRO A 313 22.67 3.88 1.53
N VAL A 314 22.11 4.30 2.66
CA VAL A 314 22.12 3.54 3.92
C VAL A 314 21.15 2.37 3.84
N ALA A 315 19.95 2.60 3.30
CA ALA A 315 18.92 1.57 3.12
C ALA A 315 19.44 0.42 2.25
N LEU A 316 19.95 0.71 1.06
CA LEU A 316 20.51 -0.28 0.13
C LEU A 316 21.69 -1.05 0.75
N ARG A 317 22.63 -0.33 1.39
CA ARG A 317 23.80 -0.95 2.02
C ARG A 317 23.40 -1.93 3.14
N ASP A 318 22.41 -1.57 3.93
CA ASP A 318 22.05 -2.29 5.17
C ASP A 318 20.77 -3.13 5.04
N TYR A 319 20.16 -3.24 3.85
CA TYR A 319 18.87 -3.93 3.67
C TYR A 319 18.87 -5.35 4.26
N THR A 320 19.85 -6.18 3.86
CA THR A 320 20.00 -7.53 4.40
C THR A 320 20.24 -7.54 5.92
N LEU A 321 20.90 -6.51 6.45
CA LEU A 321 21.08 -6.37 7.89
C LEU A 321 19.74 -6.07 8.57
N HIS A 322 18.92 -5.16 8.03
CA HIS A 322 17.58 -4.87 8.54
C HIS A 322 16.70 -6.12 8.56
N MET A 323 16.70 -6.92 7.48
CA MET A 323 15.94 -8.16 7.43
C MET A 323 16.38 -9.17 8.51
N ARG A 324 17.69 -9.26 8.77
CA ARG A 324 18.23 -10.11 9.86
C ARG A 324 17.87 -9.59 11.25
N MET A 325 17.80 -8.28 11.44
CA MET A 325 17.35 -7.67 12.70
C MET A 325 15.90 -8.04 13.00
N ILE A 326 15.03 -7.90 12.00
CA ILE A 326 13.61 -8.29 12.08
C ILE A 326 13.49 -9.79 12.35
N LYS A 327 14.19 -10.63 11.58
CA LYS A 327 14.22 -12.09 11.79
C LYS A 327 14.57 -12.47 13.23
N TYR A 328 15.61 -11.85 13.78
CA TYR A 328 16.04 -12.10 15.14
C TYR A 328 14.95 -11.73 16.16
N LEU A 329 14.31 -10.57 16.00
CA LEU A 329 13.26 -10.13 16.90
C LEU A 329 11.98 -10.97 16.74
N ARG A 330 11.55 -11.31 15.53
CA ARG A 330 10.44 -12.27 15.32
C ARG A 330 10.66 -13.60 16.03
N GLY A 331 11.91 -14.08 16.13
CA GLY A 331 12.24 -15.28 16.90
C GLY A 331 11.97 -15.15 18.42
N LEU A 332 11.87 -13.92 18.94
CA LEU A 332 11.56 -13.60 20.33
C LEU A 332 10.13 -13.10 20.55
N TYR A 333 9.49 -12.57 19.51
CA TYR A 333 8.13 -12.05 19.48
C TYR A 333 7.36 -12.68 18.29
N PRO A 334 7.15 -14.01 18.30
CA PRO A 334 6.54 -14.71 17.16
C PRO A 334 5.10 -14.27 16.88
N GLU A 335 4.43 -13.66 17.86
CA GLU A 335 3.08 -13.13 17.77
C GLU A 335 2.96 -11.80 17.03
N VAL A 336 4.06 -11.09 16.78
CA VAL A 336 4.04 -9.76 16.15
C VAL A 336 4.13 -9.91 14.63
N PRO A 337 3.06 -9.52 13.89
CA PRO A 337 3.07 -9.50 12.44
C PRO A 337 4.03 -8.47 11.85
N VAL A 338 4.43 -8.69 10.60
CA VAL A 338 5.36 -7.80 9.88
C VAL A 338 4.83 -7.53 8.47
N THR A 339 4.67 -6.26 8.13
CA THR A 339 4.49 -5.76 6.76
C THR A 339 5.71 -4.94 6.38
N LEU A 340 6.18 -4.95 5.13
CA LEU A 340 7.37 -4.19 4.75
C LEU A 340 7.18 -3.50 3.40
N HIS A 341 7.50 -2.21 3.30
CA HIS A 341 7.84 -1.65 1.99
C HIS A 341 9.07 -2.42 1.50
N ALA A 342 8.90 -3.14 0.40
CA ALA A 342 9.95 -3.89 -0.23
C ALA A 342 9.74 -3.93 -1.74
N GLY A 343 10.81 -3.71 -2.47
CA GLY A 343 10.78 -3.68 -3.92
C GLY A 343 10.10 -2.44 -4.48
N GLU A 344 10.07 -1.34 -3.74
CA GLU A 344 9.63 -0.03 -4.24
C GLU A 344 10.75 0.63 -5.07
N LEU A 345 11.26 -0.13 -6.05
CA LEU A 345 12.43 0.19 -6.82
C LEU A 345 12.16 -0.05 -8.31
N VAL A 346 12.84 0.71 -9.17
CA VAL A 346 12.73 0.57 -10.63
C VAL A 346 14.09 0.72 -11.31
N PRO A 347 14.26 0.16 -12.53
CA PRO A 347 15.44 0.43 -13.36
C PRO A 347 15.67 1.94 -13.54
N GLY A 348 16.91 2.38 -13.33
CA GLY A 348 17.30 3.78 -13.46
C GLY A 348 17.29 4.57 -12.14
N LEU A 349 16.45 4.16 -11.17
CA LEU A 349 16.51 4.68 -9.80
C LEU A 349 17.70 4.07 -9.04
N VAL A 350 17.88 2.76 -9.17
CA VAL A 350 18.97 2.01 -8.54
C VAL A 350 19.80 1.21 -9.56
N LYS A 351 20.96 0.72 -9.12
CA LYS A 351 21.80 -0.18 -9.92
C LYS A 351 21.07 -1.52 -10.12
N PRO A 352 21.24 -2.21 -11.27
CA PRO A 352 20.52 -3.45 -11.56
C PRO A 352 20.61 -4.53 -10.46
N LYS A 353 21.78 -4.66 -9.80
CA LYS A 353 21.99 -5.60 -8.70
C LYS A 353 21.14 -5.34 -7.45
N GLU A 354 20.61 -4.12 -7.30
CA GLU A 354 19.76 -3.75 -6.17
C GLU A 354 18.29 -4.10 -6.46
N LEU A 355 17.93 -4.54 -7.66
CA LEU A 355 16.56 -4.94 -7.99
C LEU A 355 16.29 -6.44 -7.77
N THR A 356 17.27 -7.20 -7.29
CA THR A 356 17.26 -8.67 -7.43
C THR A 356 16.92 -9.45 -6.15
N PHE A 357 16.61 -8.76 -5.04
CA PHE A 357 16.50 -9.43 -3.73
C PHE A 357 15.56 -8.80 -2.69
N HIS A 358 15.01 -7.60 -2.87
CA HIS A 358 14.35 -6.86 -1.79
C HIS A 358 13.09 -7.57 -1.28
N ILE A 359 12.14 -7.85 -2.17
CA ILE A 359 10.91 -8.59 -1.86
C ILE A 359 11.26 -9.99 -1.36
N ASN A 360 12.20 -10.68 -2.03
CA ASN A 360 12.60 -12.02 -1.62
C ASN A 360 13.18 -12.04 -0.20
N GLN A 361 14.04 -11.08 0.18
CA GLN A 361 14.60 -11.05 1.54
C GLN A 361 13.58 -10.61 2.59
N ALA A 362 12.64 -9.72 2.25
CA ALA A 362 11.51 -9.39 3.13
C ALA A 362 10.70 -10.65 3.46
N VAL A 363 10.34 -11.45 2.45
CA VAL A 363 9.61 -12.71 2.62
C VAL A 363 10.45 -13.79 3.31
N SER A 364 11.65 -14.07 2.81
CA SER A 364 12.42 -15.27 3.19
C SER A 364 13.30 -15.11 4.43
N ILE A 365 13.74 -13.88 4.74
CA ILE A 365 14.59 -13.60 5.89
C ILE A 365 13.76 -12.97 7.00
N ALA A 366 13.11 -11.82 6.74
CA ALA A 366 12.33 -11.13 7.75
C ALA A 366 11.01 -11.83 8.07
N GLY A 367 10.50 -12.66 7.15
CA GLY A 367 9.23 -13.35 7.32
C GLY A 367 8.05 -12.40 7.20
N ALA A 368 8.10 -11.43 6.29
CA ALA A 368 6.97 -10.50 6.08
C ALA A 368 5.71 -11.26 5.63
N GLU A 369 4.58 -10.88 6.21
CA GLU A 369 3.24 -11.40 5.89
C GLU A 369 2.54 -10.54 4.84
N ARG A 370 2.96 -9.27 4.70
CA ARG A 370 2.55 -8.38 3.62
C ARG A 370 3.72 -7.59 3.06
N ILE A 371 3.66 -7.26 1.79
CA ILE A 371 4.63 -6.46 1.06
C ILE A 371 3.96 -5.19 0.54
N GLY A 372 4.44 -4.04 1.00
CA GLY A 372 4.07 -2.74 0.46
C GLY A 372 4.73 -2.51 -0.90
N HIS A 373 3.94 -2.04 -1.87
CA HIS A 373 4.33 -1.73 -3.25
C HIS A 373 4.71 -2.96 -4.09
N GLY A 374 5.83 -3.63 -3.77
CA GLY A 374 6.28 -4.85 -4.46
C GLY A 374 6.53 -4.67 -5.96
N ILE A 375 7.11 -3.55 -6.40
CA ILE A 375 7.22 -3.12 -7.80
C ILE A 375 8.31 -3.86 -8.57
N ASP A 376 9.46 -4.12 -7.96
CA ASP A 376 10.60 -4.74 -8.63
C ASP A 376 10.50 -6.27 -8.79
N LEU A 377 9.35 -6.89 -8.46
CA LEU A 377 9.13 -8.35 -8.50
C LEU A 377 9.78 -9.03 -9.70
N ARG A 378 9.51 -8.54 -10.92
CA ARG A 378 9.99 -9.17 -12.17
C ARG A 378 11.51 -9.08 -12.37
N HIS A 379 12.21 -8.33 -11.53
CA HIS A 379 13.66 -8.18 -11.51
C HIS A 379 14.35 -9.04 -10.44
N GLU A 380 13.60 -9.65 -9.51
CA GLU A 380 14.10 -10.61 -8.52
C GLU A 380 14.79 -11.82 -9.20
N ASP A 381 15.90 -12.30 -8.62
CA ASP A 381 16.71 -13.39 -9.21
C ASP A 381 15.90 -14.68 -9.44
N ASP A 382 14.96 -14.98 -8.54
CA ASP A 382 13.98 -16.08 -8.65
C ASP A 382 12.55 -15.57 -8.43
N TRP A 383 12.15 -14.58 -9.23
CA TRP A 383 10.81 -13.99 -9.07
C TRP A 383 9.67 -15.01 -9.22
N ARG A 384 9.86 -16.08 -10.01
CA ARG A 384 8.84 -17.14 -10.19
C ARG A 384 8.69 -17.98 -8.94
N GLY A 385 9.79 -18.45 -8.35
CA GLY A 385 9.75 -19.14 -7.07
C GLY A 385 9.21 -18.26 -5.95
N LEU A 386 9.54 -16.96 -5.99
CA LEU A 386 9.04 -15.97 -5.04
C LEU A 386 7.52 -15.78 -5.15
N VAL A 387 6.97 -15.54 -6.34
CA VAL A 387 5.53 -15.31 -6.52
C VAL A 387 4.71 -16.56 -6.18
N GLU A 388 5.19 -17.75 -6.56
CA GLU A 388 4.57 -19.04 -6.17
C GLU A 388 4.60 -19.25 -4.64
N ARG A 389 5.68 -18.83 -3.99
CA ARG A 389 5.78 -18.85 -2.54
C ARG A 389 4.79 -17.89 -1.89
N MET A 390 4.70 -16.66 -2.38
CA MET A 390 3.79 -15.65 -1.84
C MET A 390 2.33 -16.13 -1.92
N ALA A 391 1.92 -16.71 -3.05
CA ALA A 391 0.58 -17.28 -3.20
C ALA A 391 0.35 -18.43 -2.20
N ARG A 392 1.24 -19.42 -2.16
CA ARG A 392 1.12 -20.59 -1.28
C ARG A 392 1.11 -20.24 0.22
N GLU A 393 1.90 -19.24 0.62
CA GLU A 393 2.01 -18.79 2.00
C GLU A 393 1.04 -17.64 2.32
N ASN A 394 0.15 -17.28 1.38
CA ASN A 394 -0.86 -16.22 1.52
C ASN A 394 -0.26 -14.86 1.93
N ILE A 395 0.93 -14.54 1.38
CA ILE A 395 1.65 -13.29 1.62
C ILE A 395 1.11 -12.24 0.66
N ALA A 396 0.46 -11.22 1.20
CA ALA A 396 -0.24 -10.22 0.40
C ALA A 396 0.65 -9.10 -0.12
N VAL A 397 0.19 -8.42 -1.17
CA VAL A 397 0.79 -7.18 -1.66
C VAL A 397 -0.20 -6.02 -1.50
N GLU A 398 0.27 -4.95 -0.86
CA GLU A 398 -0.45 -3.69 -0.70
C GLU A 398 -0.09 -2.76 -1.86
N VAL A 399 -1.08 -2.36 -2.67
CA VAL A 399 -0.86 -1.74 -3.99
C VAL A 399 -1.40 -0.29 -4.04
N PRO A 400 -0.54 0.71 -3.83
CA PRO A 400 -0.90 2.13 -3.94
C PRO A 400 -0.62 2.70 -5.34
N LEU A 401 -1.53 2.43 -6.28
CA LEU A 401 -1.39 2.76 -7.71
C LEU A 401 -1.10 4.23 -8.00
N THR A 402 -1.69 5.17 -7.26
CA THR A 402 -1.40 6.60 -7.43
C THR A 402 0.04 6.92 -7.04
N SER A 403 0.49 6.40 -5.89
CA SER A 403 1.86 6.60 -5.39
C SER A 403 2.89 6.05 -6.37
N ASN A 404 2.75 4.79 -6.79
CA ASN A 404 3.67 4.17 -7.75
C ASN A 404 3.78 4.95 -9.07
N CYS A 405 2.67 5.51 -9.55
CA CYS A 405 2.68 6.35 -10.75
C CYS A 405 3.37 7.70 -10.52
N GLN A 406 3.11 8.35 -9.38
CA GLN A 406 3.68 9.67 -9.05
C GLN A 406 5.20 9.61 -8.82
N ILE A 407 5.67 8.62 -8.05
CA ILE A 407 7.07 8.59 -7.59
C ILE A 407 7.96 7.70 -8.48
N LEU A 408 7.45 6.57 -8.98
CA LEU A 408 8.23 5.62 -9.80
C LEU A 408 7.91 5.72 -11.31
N ARG A 409 6.90 6.50 -11.70
CA ARG A 409 6.37 6.55 -13.09
C ARG A 409 5.81 5.20 -13.58
N VAL A 410 5.41 4.33 -12.67
CA VAL A 410 4.79 3.04 -12.95
C VAL A 410 3.28 3.20 -12.91
N CYS A 411 2.67 3.48 -14.07
CA CYS A 411 1.28 3.95 -14.16
C CYS A 411 0.30 2.96 -14.83
N GLY A 412 0.80 1.87 -15.41
CA GLY A 412 0.02 0.95 -16.21
C GLY A 412 0.47 -0.52 -16.12
N PRO A 413 -0.29 -1.42 -16.78
CA PRO A 413 -0.10 -2.87 -16.67
C PRO A 413 1.15 -3.39 -17.38
N GLU A 414 1.76 -2.58 -18.25
CA GLU A 414 3.02 -2.97 -18.93
C GLU A 414 4.20 -2.90 -17.96
N GLU A 415 4.27 -1.86 -17.13
CA GLU A 415 5.35 -1.64 -16.16
C GLU A 415 5.06 -2.25 -14.77
N HIS A 416 3.83 -2.12 -14.26
CA HIS A 416 3.49 -2.53 -12.89
C HIS A 416 3.33 -4.05 -12.78
N PRO A 417 3.81 -4.70 -11.70
CA PRO A 417 3.65 -6.15 -11.51
C PRO A 417 2.25 -6.59 -11.02
N LEU A 418 1.26 -5.69 -10.94
CA LEU A 418 -0.08 -6.03 -10.46
C LEU A 418 -0.71 -7.17 -11.29
N PRO A 419 -0.67 -7.15 -12.64
CA PRO A 419 -1.15 -8.28 -13.44
C PRO A 419 -0.39 -9.59 -13.16
N THR A 420 0.90 -9.51 -12.79
CA THR A 420 1.69 -10.70 -12.44
C THR A 420 1.24 -11.29 -11.11
N TYR A 421 1.03 -10.47 -10.07
CA TYR A 421 0.50 -10.97 -8.79
C TYR A 421 -0.88 -11.62 -8.96
N LEU A 422 -1.79 -10.96 -9.67
CA LEU A 422 -3.14 -11.49 -9.92
C LEU A 422 -3.12 -12.79 -10.74
N ALA A 423 -2.25 -12.90 -11.75
CA ALA A 423 -2.14 -14.11 -12.58
C ALA A 423 -1.50 -15.31 -11.86
N HIS A 424 -0.90 -15.09 -10.70
CA HIS A 424 -0.27 -16.11 -9.86
C HIS A 424 -1.01 -16.29 -8.52
N ASP A 425 -2.25 -15.83 -8.41
CA ASP A 425 -3.10 -15.96 -7.23
C ASP A 425 -2.46 -15.41 -5.94
N VAL A 426 -1.60 -14.39 -6.06
CA VAL A 426 -1.09 -13.67 -4.89
C VAL A 426 -2.17 -12.74 -4.36
N PRO A 427 -2.45 -12.74 -3.04
CA PRO A 427 -3.44 -11.83 -2.47
C PRO A 427 -3.03 -10.37 -2.69
N VAL A 428 -3.93 -9.57 -3.26
CA VAL A 428 -3.71 -8.15 -3.50
C VAL A 428 -4.75 -7.33 -2.74
N ALA A 429 -4.29 -6.29 -2.04
CA ALA A 429 -5.13 -5.25 -1.46
C ALA A 429 -4.74 -3.89 -2.05
N LEU A 430 -5.70 -3.17 -2.65
CA LEU A 430 -5.49 -1.78 -3.06
C LEU A 430 -5.39 -0.88 -1.82
N SER A 431 -4.44 0.05 -1.80
CA SER A 431 -4.13 0.90 -0.65
C SER A 431 -3.84 2.34 -1.05
N THR A 432 -3.78 3.27 -0.09
CA THR A 432 -3.64 4.71 -0.39
C THR A 432 -2.22 5.27 -0.29
N ASP A 433 -1.38 4.69 0.55
CA ASP A 433 -0.06 5.20 0.92
C ASP A 433 -0.14 6.56 1.63
N ASP A 434 0.07 7.67 0.93
CA ASP A 434 -0.01 9.03 1.47
C ASP A 434 -1.11 9.84 0.77
N PRO A 435 -2.41 9.57 0.98
CA PRO A 435 -3.48 10.19 0.17
C PRO A 435 -3.53 11.72 0.25
N GLY A 436 -3.15 12.31 1.37
CA GLY A 436 -3.05 13.77 1.54
C GLY A 436 -1.94 14.39 0.70
N VAL A 437 -0.74 13.80 0.73
CA VAL A 437 0.40 14.21 -0.12
C VAL A 437 0.11 13.94 -1.58
N SER A 438 -0.38 12.74 -1.91
CA SER A 438 -0.67 12.31 -3.28
C SER A 438 -1.88 13.01 -3.91
N ARG A 439 -2.67 13.78 -3.14
CA ARG A 439 -3.93 14.41 -3.59
C ARG A 439 -4.89 13.36 -4.17
N SER A 440 -5.06 12.27 -3.43
CA SER A 440 -5.77 11.06 -3.85
C SER A 440 -6.63 10.53 -2.70
N ASP A 441 -7.45 9.52 -2.99
CA ASP A 441 -8.15 8.70 -2.00
C ASP A 441 -8.20 7.24 -2.45
N ILE A 442 -8.82 6.35 -1.67
CA ILE A 442 -8.97 4.94 -2.04
C ILE A 442 -9.88 4.75 -3.27
N THR A 443 -10.87 5.63 -3.49
CA THR A 443 -11.74 5.55 -4.67
C THR A 443 -10.94 5.80 -5.96
N GLU A 444 -9.97 6.71 -5.93
CA GLU A 444 -9.03 6.94 -7.02
C GLU A 444 -8.16 5.70 -7.32
N GLN A 445 -7.73 4.94 -6.30
CA GLN A 445 -6.99 3.68 -6.51
C GLN A 445 -7.86 2.67 -7.27
N TYR A 446 -9.11 2.51 -6.85
CA TYR A 446 -10.06 1.64 -7.54
C TYR A 446 -10.39 2.15 -8.95
N ARG A 447 -10.44 3.47 -9.15
CA ARG A 447 -10.62 4.06 -10.48
C ARG A 447 -9.46 3.74 -11.40
N ARG A 448 -8.22 3.85 -10.92
CA ARG A 448 -7.01 3.44 -11.65
C ARG A 448 -6.99 1.95 -11.95
N ALA A 449 -7.36 1.12 -10.99
CA ALA A 449 -7.49 -0.33 -11.19
C ALA A 449 -8.45 -0.64 -12.36
N VAL A 450 -9.61 0.00 -12.43
CA VAL A 450 -10.57 -0.20 -13.53
C VAL A 450 -10.08 0.40 -14.86
N ARG A 451 -9.57 1.63 -14.84
CA ARG A 451 -9.28 2.40 -16.06
C ARG A 451 -7.94 2.08 -16.70
N ASN A 452 -6.91 1.88 -15.89
CA ASN A 452 -5.55 1.68 -16.35
C ASN A 452 -5.21 0.19 -16.41
N PHE A 453 -5.69 -0.61 -15.45
CA PHE A 453 -5.37 -2.03 -15.33
C PHE A 453 -6.46 -2.97 -15.83
N GLY A 454 -7.65 -2.44 -16.13
CA GLY A 454 -8.73 -3.25 -16.67
C GLY A 454 -9.42 -4.15 -15.65
N LEU A 455 -9.22 -3.95 -14.34
CA LEU A 455 -9.83 -4.79 -13.31
C LEU A 455 -11.36 -4.78 -13.42
N ASP A 456 -11.95 -5.95 -13.16
CA ASP A 456 -13.39 -6.17 -13.18
C ASP A 456 -13.99 -6.12 -11.76
N TYR A 457 -15.31 -6.21 -11.63
CA TYR A 457 -15.98 -6.10 -10.34
C TYR A 457 -15.55 -7.19 -9.36
N THR A 458 -15.39 -8.43 -9.82
CA THR A 458 -15.00 -9.56 -8.96
C THR A 458 -13.59 -9.34 -8.42
N GLN A 459 -12.67 -8.81 -9.21
CA GLN A 459 -11.32 -8.45 -8.76
C GLN A 459 -11.31 -7.27 -7.77
N LEU A 460 -12.14 -6.24 -7.98
CA LEU A 460 -12.29 -5.15 -7.01
C LEU A 460 -12.87 -5.67 -5.67
N LYS A 461 -13.84 -6.58 -5.75
CA LYS A 461 -14.47 -7.21 -4.59
C LYS A 461 -13.47 -8.09 -3.83
N ALA A 462 -12.66 -8.87 -4.55
CA ALA A 462 -11.58 -9.67 -3.98
C ALA A 462 -10.55 -8.77 -3.26
N SER A 463 -10.12 -7.66 -3.86
CA SER A 463 -9.20 -6.71 -3.22
C SER A 463 -9.70 -6.18 -1.87
N ALA A 464 -10.98 -5.78 -1.81
CA ALA A 464 -11.61 -5.35 -0.57
C ALA A 464 -11.71 -6.49 0.47
N ARG A 465 -11.96 -7.74 0.07
CA ARG A 465 -11.98 -8.87 1.00
C ARG A 465 -10.58 -9.23 1.50
N THR A 466 -9.59 -9.29 0.61
CA THR A 466 -8.18 -9.48 0.93
C THR A 466 -7.71 -8.48 1.97
N SER A 467 -8.10 -7.21 1.84
CA SER A 467 -7.72 -6.17 2.82
C SER A 467 -8.23 -6.44 4.26
N LEU A 468 -9.30 -7.22 4.44
CA LEU A 468 -9.82 -7.60 5.76
C LEU A 468 -9.30 -8.97 6.22
N GLU A 469 -9.05 -9.89 5.29
CA GLU A 469 -8.42 -11.17 5.59
C GLU A 469 -6.98 -10.96 6.08
N GLN A 470 -6.24 -10.08 5.39
CA GLN A 470 -4.83 -9.77 5.64
C GLN A 470 -4.62 -8.68 6.69
N ALA A 471 -5.70 -8.08 7.21
CA ALA A 471 -5.62 -7.17 8.34
C ALA A 471 -5.03 -7.88 9.56
N PHE A 472 -4.11 -7.23 10.27
CA PHE A 472 -3.55 -7.67 11.55
C PHE A 472 -4.51 -7.39 12.72
N ILE A 473 -5.81 -7.56 12.50
CA ILE A 473 -6.83 -7.52 13.53
C ILE A 473 -7.05 -8.92 14.11
N GLU A 474 -7.29 -8.96 15.42
CA GLU A 474 -7.49 -10.19 16.18
C GLU A 474 -8.76 -10.96 15.81
N GLY A 475 -8.72 -12.27 16.05
CA GLY A 475 -9.85 -13.18 15.90
C GLY A 475 -9.80 -14.03 14.64
N ALA A 476 -10.69 -15.03 14.61
CA ALA A 476 -10.81 -15.94 13.47
C ALA A 476 -11.49 -15.26 12.27
N SER A 477 -11.05 -15.58 11.05
CA SER A 477 -11.74 -15.17 9.82
C SER A 477 -13.20 -15.68 9.79
N LEU A 478 -14.09 -14.94 9.14
CA LEU A 478 -15.43 -15.35 8.71
C LEU A 478 -15.35 -16.43 7.62
N TRP A 479 -14.30 -16.40 6.81
CA TRP A 479 -14.12 -17.29 5.67
C TRP A 479 -13.33 -18.54 6.05
N THR A 480 -13.68 -19.66 5.43
CA THR A 480 -12.99 -20.94 5.59
C THR A 480 -11.66 -20.94 4.85
N ASN A 481 -11.64 -20.32 3.67
CA ASN A 481 -10.48 -20.20 2.81
C ASN A 481 -10.37 -18.73 2.33
N PRO A 482 -9.16 -18.11 2.38
CA PRO A 482 -8.92 -16.77 1.86
C PRO A 482 -9.18 -16.61 0.35
N ASP A 483 -9.14 -17.69 -0.45
CA ASP A 483 -9.25 -17.56 -1.91
C ASP A 483 -10.71 -17.47 -2.40
N ASP A 484 -11.56 -18.41 -1.96
CA ASP A 484 -12.96 -18.50 -2.39
C ASP A 484 -13.93 -17.68 -1.52
N HIS A 485 -13.46 -17.24 -0.34
CA HIS A 485 -14.25 -16.49 0.64
C HIS A 485 -15.55 -17.22 1.04
N GLU A 486 -15.51 -18.56 1.11
CA GLU A 486 -16.63 -19.37 1.59
C GLU A 486 -16.88 -19.09 3.08
N VAL A 487 -18.09 -18.64 3.43
CA VAL A 487 -18.48 -18.36 4.82
C VAL A 487 -18.42 -19.64 5.65
N LYS A 488 -17.79 -19.57 6.83
CA LYS A 488 -17.67 -20.71 7.74
C LYS A 488 -19.03 -21.34 8.08
N PRO A 489 -19.07 -22.66 8.35
CA PRO A 489 -20.30 -23.37 8.73
C PRO A 489 -21.09 -22.71 9.86
N ALA A 490 -20.42 -22.06 10.81
CA ALA A 490 -21.05 -21.34 11.92
C ALA A 490 -22.01 -20.23 11.48
N CYS A 491 -21.79 -19.63 10.31
CA CYS A 491 -22.59 -18.55 9.73
C CYS A 491 -23.18 -18.91 8.34
N ALA A 492 -23.00 -20.13 7.84
CA ALA A 492 -23.30 -20.48 6.45
C ALA A 492 -24.80 -20.40 6.08
N THR A 493 -25.70 -20.55 7.07
CA THR A 493 -27.15 -20.41 6.86
C THR A 493 -27.66 -18.99 7.10
N ASP A 494 -26.81 -18.13 7.66
CA ASP A 494 -27.17 -16.74 7.94
C ASP A 494 -26.87 -15.86 6.72
N THR A 495 -27.63 -14.78 6.60
CA THR A 495 -27.49 -13.85 5.50
C THR A 495 -26.87 -12.54 6.00
N PRO A 496 -25.69 -12.12 5.52
CA PRO A 496 -25.15 -10.80 5.83
C PRO A 496 -26.15 -9.68 5.46
N GLY A 497 -26.42 -8.79 6.42
CA GLY A 497 -27.44 -7.74 6.28
C GLY A 497 -28.90 -8.25 6.31
N GLY A 498 -29.11 -9.52 6.67
CA GLY A 498 -30.42 -10.12 6.92
C GLY A 498 -30.94 -9.86 8.33
N GLY A 499 -31.98 -10.60 8.73
CA GLY A 499 -32.60 -10.52 10.05
C GLY A 499 -31.82 -11.27 11.13
N ASP A 500 -32.53 -11.99 12.00
CA ASP A 500 -31.95 -12.68 13.14
C ASP A 500 -30.87 -13.69 12.72
N LEU A 501 -29.76 -13.70 13.47
CA LEU A 501 -28.63 -14.61 13.28
C LEU A 501 -28.81 -15.88 14.10
N THR A 502 -28.28 -17.00 13.60
CA THR A 502 -28.13 -18.20 14.44
C THR A 502 -27.23 -17.92 15.65
N ALA A 503 -27.41 -18.73 16.70
CA ALA A 503 -26.58 -18.64 17.90
C ALA A 503 -25.09 -18.86 17.60
N SER A 504 -24.76 -19.80 16.71
CA SER A 504 -23.38 -20.08 16.31
C SER A 504 -22.74 -18.91 15.56
N CYS A 505 -23.48 -18.25 14.67
CA CYS A 505 -22.94 -17.09 13.98
C CYS A 505 -22.78 -15.91 14.94
N THR A 506 -23.76 -15.67 15.80
CA THR A 506 -23.68 -14.65 16.86
C THR A 506 -22.45 -14.87 17.76
N GLU A 507 -22.15 -16.10 18.14
CA GLU A 507 -20.96 -16.45 18.91
C GLU A 507 -19.66 -16.14 18.16
N LEU A 508 -19.56 -16.52 16.87
CA LEU A 508 -18.38 -16.22 16.05
C LEU A 508 -18.16 -14.70 15.92
N LEU A 509 -19.21 -13.95 15.57
CA LEU A 509 -19.10 -12.51 15.34
C LEU A 509 -18.80 -11.73 16.64
N ASN A 510 -19.30 -12.18 17.79
CA ASN A 510 -18.99 -11.55 19.08
C ASN A 510 -17.58 -11.90 19.61
N SER A 511 -17.04 -13.08 19.27
CA SER A 511 -15.72 -13.53 19.72
C SER A 511 -14.57 -13.16 18.79
N SER A 512 -14.87 -12.70 17.57
CA SER A 512 -13.87 -12.35 16.56
C SER A 512 -14.16 -10.98 15.93
N PRO A 513 -13.38 -9.94 16.31
CA PRO A 513 -13.41 -8.65 15.62
C PRO A 513 -13.18 -8.78 14.11
N LYS A 514 -12.25 -9.63 13.67
CA LYS A 514 -12.03 -9.94 12.25
C LYS A 514 -13.30 -10.42 11.55
N ALA A 515 -13.98 -11.43 12.11
CA ALA A 515 -15.21 -11.97 11.51
C ALA A 515 -16.32 -10.91 11.48
N GLY A 516 -16.43 -10.08 12.52
CA GLY A 516 -17.38 -8.96 12.57
C GLY A 516 -17.17 -7.94 11.44
N LEU A 517 -15.92 -7.55 11.18
CA LEU A 517 -15.57 -6.66 10.06
C LEU A 517 -15.91 -7.28 8.70
N GLN A 518 -15.53 -8.54 8.50
CA GLN A 518 -15.80 -9.27 7.26
C GLN A 518 -17.31 -9.45 7.04
N TRP A 519 -18.08 -9.70 8.10
CA TRP A 519 -19.54 -9.80 8.02
C TRP A 519 -20.18 -8.48 7.57
N ARG A 520 -19.72 -7.35 8.13
CA ARG A 520 -20.15 -6.01 7.72
C ARG A 520 -19.82 -5.73 6.25
N GLN A 521 -18.64 -6.16 5.79
CA GLN A 521 -18.24 -6.06 4.39
C GLN A 521 -19.18 -6.85 3.47
N GLU A 522 -19.50 -8.09 3.80
CA GLU A 522 -20.43 -8.90 3.01
C GLU A 522 -21.85 -8.33 3.00
N ALA A 523 -22.32 -7.78 4.12
CA ALA A 523 -23.60 -7.08 4.18
C ALA A 523 -23.62 -5.85 3.26
N ALA A 524 -22.53 -5.08 3.25
CA ALA A 524 -22.38 -3.92 2.39
C ALA A 524 -22.32 -4.29 0.90
N PHE A 525 -21.63 -5.38 0.54
CA PHE A 525 -21.63 -5.88 -0.84
C PHE A 525 -23.01 -6.31 -1.29
N ARG A 526 -23.75 -7.05 -0.46
CA ARG A 526 -25.12 -7.47 -0.83
C ARG A 526 -26.03 -6.27 -1.10
N ALA A 527 -25.92 -5.20 -0.31
CA ALA A 527 -26.67 -3.96 -0.53
C ALA A 527 -26.23 -3.25 -1.81
N PHE A 528 -24.91 -3.17 -2.06
CA PHE A 528 -24.34 -2.59 -3.27
C PHE A 528 -24.80 -3.34 -4.53
N GLU A 529 -24.68 -4.66 -4.53
CA GLU A 529 -25.09 -5.52 -5.64
C GLU A 529 -26.58 -5.44 -5.91
N ALA A 530 -27.42 -5.38 -4.86
CA ALA A 530 -28.85 -5.19 -5.03
C ALA A 530 -29.18 -3.87 -5.77
N ARG A 531 -28.42 -2.79 -5.52
CA ARG A 531 -28.60 -1.49 -6.17
C ARG A 531 -28.18 -1.48 -7.64
N TYR A 532 -27.08 -2.15 -7.98
CA TYR A 532 -26.48 -2.05 -9.33
C TYR A 532 -26.87 -3.21 -10.24
N ALA A 533 -27.15 -4.40 -9.72
CA ALA A 533 -27.62 -5.53 -10.52
C ALA A 533 -29.00 -5.31 -11.15
N SER A 534 -29.79 -4.34 -10.65
CA SER A 534 -31.09 -3.96 -11.22
C SER A 534 -31.00 -2.92 -12.33
N LYS A 535 -29.79 -2.42 -12.64
CA LYS A 535 -29.56 -1.40 -13.68
C LYS A 535 -29.14 -1.99 -15.03
N VAL A 536 -29.11 -3.32 -15.16
CA VAL A 536 -28.65 -4.07 -16.34
C VAL A 536 -29.78 -4.84 -16.99
#